data_AF-A0A0N9HPX6-F1
#
_entry.id   AF-A0A0N9HPX6-F1
#
_cell.length_a   1.000
_cell.length_b   1.000
_cell.length_c   1.000
_cell.angle_alpha   90.00
_cell.angle_beta   90.00
_cell.angle_gamma   90.00
#
_symmetry.space_group_name_H-M   'P 1'
#
loop_
_entity.id
_entity.type
_entity.pdbx_description
1 polymer ?
#
loop_
_entity_poly.entity_id
_entity_poly.type
_entity_poly.pdbx_seq_one_letter_code
_entity_poly.pdbx_strand_id
1 'polypeptide(L)'
;MELSTSQASVSEQVKSLLAAGTPVINLVGPIGVGKSTVLAALADDPDLSRTVTFLDDPVDVGPHDTPVVAASRKPVRGVVVEVPRWTTPEVTRLATGLGVDDELVTLLSGGLPLVVRSLCRALREIPSTVPGAVADRALREMRLEPGFAGALAELAVVGRADEELLTELVEVPRDHDWFGELAGSCLVTATVAGLAVIEPFRTLLDLRHRWRKPVAHRTAITKATVRNRRLLAAATDDDVRQALTEHSLFLTDDPLVRRTLFPASNQDPLVRKASTDEYDEIAVFLREWARQGGLNPARTDRMLDDWLTHAADGFNLVCGPDNRPVGMSFTPKITDEAMAVIEPITQQHTDSVVDGAFIGMAVCDPRQPAAHAALLRHVLAVGVQYGGLVIATPSPQYQALSQRFGFNHPGAARHDPYDCGRDSEIFTQDFVTWDRVTGWLDQLAAVGVAPPVPTDVRWCAAEIRKALEHVNDSAKLARSPLVVVTGTADVLHTFLTNAITELASAQDQTTSQAGHILHAYYLRRRRDHVGVANQLHLSRATYFRRLDHGLVALATRLLSRWT
;
A
#
# COMPACT_ATOMS: atom_id res chain seq x y z
N MET A 1 -16.61 16.68 26.89
CA MET A 1 -16.06 16.43 25.54
C MET A 1 -17.10 15.60 24.80
N GLU A 2 -17.57 16.03 23.63
CA GLU A 2 -18.62 15.27 22.92
C GLU A 2 -18.07 13.93 22.42
N LEU A 3 -18.81 12.86 22.67
CA LEU A 3 -18.52 11.53 22.16
C LEU A 3 -18.83 11.48 20.66
N SER A 4 -18.05 10.69 19.91
CA SER A 4 -18.44 10.33 18.54
C SER A 4 -19.71 9.47 18.55
N THR A 5 -20.37 9.30 17.39
CA THR A 5 -21.55 8.44 17.26
C THR A 5 -21.21 7.00 17.68
N SER A 6 -20.05 6.49 17.24
CA SER A 6 -19.54 5.18 17.62
C SER A 6 -19.28 5.06 19.12
N GLN A 7 -18.67 6.08 19.74
CA GLN A 7 -18.37 6.08 21.17
C GLN A 7 -19.63 6.23 22.05
N ALA A 8 -20.62 7.00 21.60
CA ALA A 8 -21.90 7.12 22.26
C ALA A 8 -22.64 5.77 22.29
N SER A 9 -22.63 5.03 21.17
CA SER A 9 -23.20 3.68 21.10
C SER A 9 -22.54 2.72 22.09
N VAL A 10 -21.21 2.74 22.21
CA VAL A 10 -20.46 1.92 23.19
C VAL A 10 -20.83 2.34 24.62
N SER A 11 -20.90 3.64 24.90
CA SER A 11 -21.28 4.16 26.23
C SER A 11 -22.66 3.63 26.65
N GLU A 12 -23.66 3.71 25.76
CA GLU A 12 -25.00 3.19 26.04
C GLU A 12 -25.02 1.66 26.20
N GLN A 13 -24.22 0.92 25.43
CA GLN A 13 -24.08 -0.53 25.62
C GLN A 13 -23.52 -0.87 27.00
N VAL A 14 -22.48 -0.15 27.46
CA VAL A 14 -21.90 -0.34 28.80
C VAL A 14 -22.91 -0.04 29.88
N LYS A 15 -23.66 1.06 29.76
CA LYS A 15 -24.75 1.42 30.69
C LYS A 15 -25.80 0.32 30.78
N SER A 16 -26.22 -0.24 29.65
CA SER A 16 -27.16 -1.35 29.60
C SER A 16 -26.64 -2.60 30.32
N LEU A 17 -25.35 -2.92 30.15
CA LEU A 17 -24.73 -4.08 30.81
C LEU A 17 -24.61 -3.87 32.33
N LEU A 18 -24.28 -2.66 32.77
CA LEU A 18 -24.24 -2.30 34.19
C LEU A 18 -25.63 -2.38 34.83
N ALA A 19 -26.67 -1.88 34.15
CA ALA A 19 -28.05 -1.99 34.60
C ALA A 19 -28.54 -3.45 34.71
N ALA A 20 -27.99 -4.34 33.89
CA ALA A 20 -28.24 -5.78 33.96
C ALA A 20 -27.45 -6.50 35.08
N GLY A 21 -26.67 -5.77 35.89
CA GLY A 21 -25.89 -6.33 36.98
C GLY A 21 -24.58 -7.00 36.54
N THR A 22 -24.04 -6.65 35.37
CA THR A 22 -22.75 -7.20 34.91
C THR A 22 -21.61 -6.72 35.81
N PRO A 23 -20.87 -7.63 36.48
CA PRO A 23 -19.90 -7.22 37.50
C PRO A 23 -18.58 -6.71 36.90
N VAL A 24 -18.18 -7.21 35.72
CA VAL A 24 -16.93 -6.78 35.06
C VAL A 24 -17.20 -6.60 33.58
N ILE A 25 -16.96 -5.39 33.09
CA ILE A 25 -17.02 -5.01 31.68
C ILE A 25 -15.64 -4.56 31.25
N ASN A 26 -15.16 -5.09 30.13
CA ASN A 26 -13.85 -4.77 29.60
C ASN A 26 -13.97 -4.10 28.23
N LEU A 27 -13.60 -2.83 28.15
CA LEU A 27 -13.48 -2.07 26.91
C LEU A 27 -12.21 -2.47 26.18
N VAL A 28 -12.35 -3.16 25.05
CA VAL A 28 -11.23 -3.62 24.23
C VAL A 28 -11.13 -2.80 22.95
N GLY A 29 -9.92 -2.52 22.49
CA GLY A 29 -9.70 -1.88 21.20
C GLY A 29 -8.28 -1.35 21.04
N PRO A 30 -7.92 -0.84 19.85
CA PRO A 30 -6.57 -0.36 19.58
C PRO A 30 -6.17 0.82 20.46
N ILE A 31 -4.87 1.06 20.57
CA ILE A 31 -4.35 2.26 21.23
C ILE A 31 -4.87 3.52 20.51
N GLY A 32 -5.30 4.52 21.27
CA GLY A 32 -5.77 5.78 20.71
C GLY A 32 -7.18 5.78 20.10
N VAL A 33 -7.94 4.67 20.19
CA VAL A 33 -9.33 4.58 19.70
C VAL A 33 -10.34 5.40 20.54
N GLY A 34 -9.92 5.83 21.73
CA GLY A 34 -10.75 6.66 22.63
C GLY A 34 -11.43 5.89 23.77
N LYS A 35 -10.89 4.74 24.18
CA LYS A 35 -11.36 4.03 25.39
C LYS A 35 -11.42 4.93 26.62
N SER A 36 -10.34 5.66 26.93
CA SER A 36 -10.32 6.60 28.06
C SER A 36 -11.30 7.78 27.90
N THR A 37 -11.69 8.12 26.66
CA THR A 37 -12.76 9.10 26.41
C THR A 37 -14.14 8.53 26.78
N VAL A 38 -14.40 7.25 26.45
CA VAL A 38 -15.61 6.55 26.88
C VAL A 38 -15.63 6.41 28.41
N LEU A 39 -14.51 5.98 29.03
CA LEU A 39 -14.41 5.88 30.49
C LEU A 39 -14.65 7.22 31.17
N ALA A 40 -14.04 8.31 30.70
CA ALA A 40 -14.26 9.64 31.25
C ALA A 40 -15.73 10.07 31.16
N ALA A 41 -16.39 9.83 30.01
CA ALA A 41 -17.81 10.17 29.85
C ALA A 41 -18.73 9.34 30.76
N LEU A 42 -18.38 8.08 31.03
CA LEU A 42 -19.10 7.23 32.00
C LEU A 42 -18.85 7.67 33.45
N ALA A 43 -17.63 8.12 33.76
CA ALA A 43 -17.27 8.62 35.08
C ALA A 43 -17.88 10.00 35.38
N ASP A 44 -18.19 10.79 34.35
CA ASP A 44 -18.94 12.05 34.48
C ASP A 44 -20.44 11.82 34.75
N ASP A 45 -20.94 10.57 34.61
CA ASP A 45 -22.31 10.20 34.94
C ASP A 45 -22.48 10.07 36.48
N PRO A 46 -23.30 10.93 37.13
CA PRO A 46 -23.43 10.94 38.59
C PRO A 46 -23.96 9.64 39.18
N ASP A 47 -24.76 8.89 38.42
CA ASP A 47 -25.40 7.66 38.89
C ASP A 47 -24.42 6.48 38.88
N LEU A 48 -23.49 6.47 37.92
CA LEU A 48 -22.48 5.42 37.75
C LEU A 48 -21.22 5.66 38.57
N SER A 49 -20.75 6.90 38.65
CA SER A 49 -19.50 7.27 39.34
C SER A 49 -19.44 6.89 40.82
N ARG A 50 -20.60 6.68 41.45
CA ARG A 50 -20.71 6.25 42.86
C ARG A 50 -20.77 4.74 43.04
N THR A 51 -21.03 4.01 41.96
CA THR A 51 -21.38 2.58 42.00
C THR A 51 -20.44 1.72 41.16
N VAL A 52 -19.61 2.33 40.31
CA VAL A 52 -18.74 1.65 39.34
C VAL A 52 -17.30 2.13 39.47
N THR A 53 -16.36 1.18 39.43
CA THR A 53 -14.93 1.50 39.38
C THR A 53 -14.44 1.52 37.94
N PHE A 54 -13.75 2.59 37.52
CA PHE A 54 -13.18 2.72 36.18
C PHE A 54 -11.66 2.54 36.23
N LEU A 55 -11.12 1.64 35.42
CA LEU A 55 -9.69 1.30 35.41
C LEU A 55 -9.11 1.44 33.99
N ASP A 56 -7.94 2.08 33.86
CA ASP A 56 -7.20 2.13 32.59
C ASP A 56 -6.26 0.92 32.40
N ASP A 57 -6.03 0.11 33.44
CA ASP A 57 -5.24 -1.13 33.39
C ASP A 57 -6.00 -2.29 34.08
N PRO A 58 -6.24 -3.42 33.38
CA PRO A 58 -6.95 -4.56 33.95
C PRO A 58 -6.12 -5.41 34.93
N VAL A 59 -4.81 -5.17 35.09
CA VAL A 59 -3.97 -5.92 36.06
C VAL A 59 -4.48 -5.76 37.50
N ASP A 60 -5.25 -4.69 37.76
CA ASP A 60 -5.84 -4.37 39.07
C ASP A 60 -7.27 -4.91 39.28
N VAL A 61 -7.79 -5.77 38.38
CA VAL A 61 -9.14 -6.36 38.52
C VAL A 61 -9.11 -7.53 39.51
N GLY A 62 -9.15 -7.21 40.81
CA GLY A 62 -9.40 -8.16 41.90
C GLY A 62 -10.87 -8.62 41.99
N PRO A 63 -11.19 -9.54 42.91
CA PRO A 63 -12.58 -9.83 43.27
C PRO A 63 -13.16 -8.61 44.01
N HIS A 64 -13.97 -7.81 43.31
CA HIS A 64 -14.57 -6.57 43.82
C HIS A 64 -16.07 -6.78 44.12
N ASP A 65 -16.57 -6.15 45.19
CA ASP A 65 -18.00 -6.12 45.54
C ASP A 65 -18.81 -5.15 44.65
N THR A 66 -18.13 -4.26 43.91
CA THR A 66 -18.74 -3.27 43.00
C THR A 66 -18.42 -3.57 41.54
N PRO A 67 -19.34 -3.23 40.59
CA PRO A 67 -19.07 -3.36 39.17
C PRO A 67 -17.82 -2.59 38.71
N VAL A 68 -17.06 -3.19 37.79
CA VAL A 68 -15.84 -2.60 37.22
C VAL A 68 -15.96 -2.44 35.71
N VAL A 69 -15.58 -1.27 35.20
CA VAL A 69 -15.38 -1.03 33.77
C VAL A 69 -13.90 -0.74 33.54
N ALA A 70 -13.19 -1.69 32.95
CA ALA A 70 -11.76 -1.57 32.64
C ALA A 70 -11.56 -1.28 31.15
N ALA A 71 -10.50 -0.57 30.79
CA ALA A 71 -10.02 -0.48 29.42
C ALA A 71 -8.76 -1.34 29.25
N SER A 72 -8.73 -2.16 28.20
CA SER A 72 -7.57 -2.97 27.87
C SER A 72 -7.34 -3.07 26.35
N ARG A 73 -6.22 -3.69 25.97
CA ARG A 73 -5.91 -4.00 24.57
C ARG A 73 -6.43 -5.36 24.13
N LYS A 74 -6.36 -6.33 25.05
CA LYS A 74 -6.77 -7.72 24.82
C LYS A 74 -7.92 -8.04 25.77
N PRO A 75 -8.87 -8.89 25.36
CA PRO A 75 -9.89 -9.41 26.25
C PRO A 75 -9.28 -9.86 27.59
N VAL A 76 -9.73 -9.25 28.68
CA VAL A 76 -9.52 -9.75 30.04
C VAL A 76 -10.84 -10.32 30.57
N ARG A 77 -10.86 -10.70 31.84
CA ARG A 77 -12.03 -11.25 32.52
C ARG A 77 -13.26 -10.33 32.37
N GLY A 78 -14.44 -10.94 32.20
CA GLY A 78 -15.73 -10.23 32.15
C GLY A 78 -16.37 -10.20 30.77
N VAL A 79 -17.40 -9.37 30.62
CA VAL A 79 -18.05 -9.12 29.32
C VAL A 79 -17.19 -8.15 28.52
N VAL A 80 -16.79 -8.54 27.32
CA VAL A 80 -15.97 -7.71 26.44
C VAL A 80 -16.88 -6.81 25.60
N VAL A 81 -16.56 -5.52 25.59
CA VAL A 81 -17.19 -4.53 24.70
C VAL A 81 -16.09 -3.94 23.83
N GLU A 82 -16.18 -4.16 22.52
CA GLU A 82 -15.22 -3.60 21.58
C GLU A 82 -15.52 -2.12 21.33
N VAL A 83 -14.48 -1.27 21.41
CA VAL A 83 -14.55 0.12 21.00
C VAL A 83 -14.10 0.21 19.55
N PRO A 84 -15.04 0.41 18.60
CA PRO A 84 -14.70 0.41 17.19
C PRO A 84 -13.92 1.67 16.84
N ARG A 85 -13.15 1.58 15.76
CA ARG A 85 -12.51 2.74 15.15
C ARG A 85 -13.56 3.70 14.60
N TRP A 86 -13.18 4.95 14.46
CA TRP A 86 -14.05 5.95 13.88
C TRP A 86 -14.20 5.75 12.38
N THR A 87 -15.42 5.98 11.92
CA THR A 87 -15.76 6.02 10.51
C THR A 87 -15.12 7.23 9.82
N THR A 88 -14.96 7.18 8.50
CA THR A 88 -14.47 8.34 7.72
C THR A 88 -15.23 9.63 8.02
N PRO A 89 -16.58 9.66 8.08
CA PRO A 89 -17.31 10.87 8.44
C PRO A 89 -17.00 11.40 9.85
N GLU A 90 -16.75 10.52 10.83
CA GLU A 90 -16.35 10.92 12.18
C GLU A 90 -14.94 11.53 12.20
N VAL A 91 -14.01 10.93 11.45
CA VAL A 91 -12.65 11.48 11.28
C VAL A 91 -12.69 12.85 10.63
N THR A 92 -13.41 12.99 9.50
CA THR A 92 -13.57 14.27 8.79
C THR A 92 -14.18 15.32 9.72
N ARG A 93 -15.26 14.99 10.45
CA ARG A 93 -15.91 15.92 11.38
C ARG A 93 -14.95 16.44 12.45
N LEU A 94 -14.12 15.56 13.04
CA LEU A 94 -13.12 15.99 14.02
C LEU A 94 -12.02 16.84 13.37
N ALA A 95 -11.53 16.46 12.19
CA ALA A 95 -10.53 17.24 11.47
C ALA A 95 -11.03 18.67 11.18
N THR A 96 -12.26 18.79 10.65
CA THR A 96 -12.92 20.08 10.40
C THR A 96 -13.10 20.88 11.70
N GLY A 97 -13.51 20.23 12.79
CA GLY A 97 -13.61 20.86 14.11
C GLY A 97 -12.26 21.36 14.67
N LEU A 98 -11.15 20.80 14.18
CA LEU A 98 -9.79 21.25 14.47
C LEU A 98 -9.25 22.24 13.43
N GLY A 99 -10.07 22.67 12.48
CA GLY A 99 -9.69 23.63 11.43
C GLY A 99 -8.80 23.04 10.34
N VAL A 100 -8.88 21.74 10.07
CA VAL A 100 -8.14 21.05 9.00
C VAL A 100 -9.13 20.32 8.10
N ASP A 101 -9.10 20.63 6.81
CA ASP A 101 -9.90 19.96 5.78
C ASP A 101 -8.94 19.37 4.74
N ASP A 102 -8.37 18.21 5.06
CA ASP A 102 -7.35 17.56 4.23
C ASP A 102 -7.54 16.03 4.26
N GLU A 103 -7.62 15.42 3.08
CA GLU A 103 -7.85 13.98 2.91
C GLU A 103 -6.72 13.12 3.49
N LEU A 104 -5.52 13.69 3.67
CA LEU A 104 -4.39 12.99 4.28
C LEU A 104 -4.71 12.55 5.72
N VAL A 105 -5.56 13.29 6.44
CA VAL A 105 -5.98 12.92 7.80
C VAL A 105 -6.81 11.64 7.77
N THR A 106 -7.78 11.55 6.86
CA THR A 106 -8.58 10.33 6.68
C THR A 106 -7.70 9.16 6.26
N LEU A 107 -6.80 9.39 5.32
CA LEU A 107 -5.90 8.38 4.77
C LEU A 107 -4.95 7.79 5.83
N LEU A 108 -4.36 8.62 6.69
CA LEU A 108 -3.31 8.21 7.62
C LEU A 108 -3.79 7.94 9.04
N SER A 109 -5.02 8.34 9.41
CA SER A 109 -5.49 8.15 10.78
C SER A 109 -5.93 6.73 11.10
N GLY A 110 -6.31 5.95 10.08
CA GLY A 110 -6.92 4.63 10.25
C GLY A 110 -8.09 4.64 11.23
N GLY A 111 -8.83 5.75 11.35
CA GLY A 111 -9.96 5.88 12.28
C GLY A 111 -9.59 6.04 13.76
N LEU A 112 -8.33 6.37 14.10
CA LEU A 112 -7.88 6.57 15.48
C LEU A 112 -7.89 8.06 15.87
N PRO A 113 -8.74 8.51 16.82
CA PRO A 113 -8.83 9.91 17.24
C PRO A 113 -7.52 10.53 17.71
N LEU A 114 -6.69 9.74 18.41
CA LEU A 114 -5.35 10.17 18.82
C LEU A 114 -4.52 10.59 17.59
N VAL A 115 -4.52 9.75 16.56
CA VAL A 115 -3.77 9.99 15.32
C VAL A 115 -4.37 11.16 14.55
N VAL A 116 -5.70 11.27 14.46
CA VAL A 116 -6.38 12.42 13.84
C VAL A 116 -5.91 13.74 14.44
N ARG A 117 -5.91 13.85 15.78
CA ARG A 117 -5.47 15.07 16.48
C ARG A 117 -4.01 15.41 16.19
N SER A 118 -3.12 14.41 16.21
CA SER A 118 -1.70 14.61 15.93
C SER A 118 -1.43 14.98 14.47
N LEU A 119 -2.15 14.38 13.51
CA LEU A 119 -2.06 14.75 12.10
C LEU A 119 -2.57 16.17 11.86
N CYS A 120 -3.71 16.55 12.43
CA CYS A 120 -4.25 17.91 12.30
C CYS A 120 -3.29 18.97 12.84
N ARG A 121 -2.62 18.71 13.96
CA ARG A 121 -1.60 19.62 14.49
C ARG A 121 -0.38 19.70 13.58
N ALA A 122 0.10 18.56 13.08
CA ALA A 122 1.21 18.53 12.13
C ALA A 122 0.90 19.33 10.85
N LEU A 123 -0.32 19.21 10.32
CA LEU A 123 -0.77 19.89 9.10
C LEU A 123 -0.92 21.42 9.25
N ARG A 124 -0.97 21.95 10.47
CA ARG A 124 -0.91 23.41 10.70
C ARG A 124 0.48 23.99 10.47
N GLU A 125 1.51 23.16 10.57
CA GLU A 125 2.93 23.55 10.48
C GLU A 125 3.58 23.05 9.18
N ILE A 126 3.06 21.95 8.60
CA ILE A 126 3.69 21.20 7.51
C ILE A 126 2.67 20.99 6.38
N PRO A 127 3.02 21.30 5.11
CA PRO A 127 2.12 21.08 3.98
C PRO A 127 1.82 19.58 3.76
N SER A 128 0.59 19.26 3.38
CA SER A 128 0.15 17.88 3.10
C SER A 128 0.86 17.23 1.90
N THR A 129 1.51 18.02 1.04
CA THR A 129 2.34 17.51 -0.05
C THR A 129 3.60 16.78 0.40
N VAL A 130 3.95 16.85 1.70
CA VAL A 130 5.12 16.15 2.28
C VAL A 130 4.66 15.18 3.38
N PRO A 131 3.96 14.08 3.03
CA PRO A 131 3.29 13.21 4.01
C PRO A 131 4.26 12.57 5.01
N GLY A 132 5.51 12.33 4.64
CA GLY A 132 6.54 11.81 5.55
C GLY A 132 6.95 12.79 6.66
N ALA A 133 6.97 14.10 6.36
CA ALA A 133 7.22 15.14 7.36
C ALA A 133 6.03 15.29 8.32
N VAL A 134 4.80 15.24 7.78
CA VAL A 134 3.56 15.23 8.58
C VAL A 134 3.55 14.03 9.52
N ALA A 135 3.84 12.82 9.02
CA ALA A 135 3.91 11.60 9.82
C ALA A 135 4.99 11.68 10.92
N ASP A 136 6.18 12.19 10.61
CA ASP A 136 7.25 12.38 11.60
C ASP A 136 6.82 13.34 12.73
N ARG A 137 6.20 14.48 12.39
CA ARG A 137 5.70 15.44 13.38
C ARG A 137 4.59 14.84 14.24
N ALA A 138 3.64 14.13 13.64
CA ALA A 138 2.54 13.48 14.34
C ALA A 138 3.03 12.40 15.31
N LEU A 139 3.97 11.53 14.88
CA LEU A 139 4.53 10.47 15.72
C LEU A 139 5.30 11.01 16.94
N ARG A 140 6.01 12.15 16.80
CA ARG A 140 6.69 12.80 17.93
C ARG A 140 5.72 13.27 19.02
N GLU A 141 4.50 13.67 18.64
CA GLU A 141 3.48 14.07 19.63
C GLU A 141 2.93 12.87 20.41
N MET A 142 2.79 11.73 19.74
CA MET A 142 2.20 10.53 20.33
C MET A 142 3.12 9.84 21.35
N ARG A 143 4.43 10.17 21.35
CA ARG A 143 5.45 9.61 22.28
C ARG A 143 5.40 8.07 22.38
N LEU A 144 5.33 7.41 21.23
CA LEU A 144 5.30 5.94 21.16
C LEU A 144 6.60 5.32 21.72
N GLU A 145 6.49 4.12 22.27
CA GLU A 145 7.49 3.40 23.09
C GLU A 145 8.95 3.60 22.66
N PRO A 146 9.78 4.32 23.44
CA PRO A 146 11.16 4.62 23.07
C PRO A 146 12.04 3.37 22.92
N GLY A 147 11.80 2.34 23.74
CA GLY A 147 12.63 1.13 23.80
C GLY A 147 12.66 0.34 22.49
N PHE A 148 11.54 0.30 21.77
CA PHE A 148 11.40 -0.44 20.50
C PHE A 148 11.31 0.46 19.26
N ALA A 149 11.56 1.77 19.40
CA ALA A 149 11.36 2.71 18.30
C ALA A 149 12.16 2.36 17.03
N GLY A 150 13.36 1.81 17.17
CA GLY A 150 14.17 1.30 16.06
C GLY A 150 13.52 0.08 15.39
N ALA A 151 13.19 -0.95 16.18
CA ALA A 151 12.58 -2.19 15.69
C ALA A 151 11.22 -1.95 15.04
N LEU A 152 10.37 -1.13 15.65
CA LEU A 152 9.07 -0.75 15.08
C LEU A 152 9.22 -0.03 13.73
N ALA A 153 10.26 0.82 13.58
CA ALA A 153 10.50 1.51 12.32
C ALA A 153 10.95 0.54 11.23
N GLU A 154 11.91 -0.35 11.50
CA GLU A 154 12.35 -1.36 10.53
C GLU A 154 11.21 -2.31 10.17
N LEU A 155 10.46 -2.79 11.16
CA LEU A 155 9.30 -3.67 10.98
C LEU A 155 8.21 -3.01 10.11
N ALA A 156 7.97 -1.71 10.29
CA ALA A 156 7.03 -0.96 9.47
C ALA A 156 7.46 -0.84 8.00
N VAL A 157 8.76 -0.67 7.75
CA VAL A 157 9.36 -0.56 6.42
C VAL A 157 9.26 -1.87 5.64
N VAL A 158 9.61 -2.98 6.30
CA VAL A 158 9.60 -4.32 5.69
C VAL A 158 8.23 -4.99 5.78
N GLY A 159 7.27 -4.38 6.47
CA GLY A 159 5.88 -4.84 6.62
C GLY A 159 5.74 -5.89 7.71
N ARG A 160 6.59 -6.91 7.66
CA ARG A 160 6.68 -7.97 8.67
C ARG A 160 8.06 -8.62 8.67
N ALA A 161 8.43 -9.22 9.79
CA ALA A 161 9.71 -9.88 9.95
C ALA A 161 9.71 -10.91 11.09
N ASP A 162 10.46 -11.99 10.91
CA ASP A 162 10.83 -12.92 11.97
C ASP A 162 11.98 -12.35 12.84
N GLU A 163 12.35 -13.08 13.90
CA GLU A 163 13.40 -12.64 14.82
C GLU A 163 14.76 -12.48 14.12
N GLU A 164 15.07 -13.39 13.20
CA GLU A 164 16.35 -13.39 12.49
C GLU A 164 16.46 -12.18 11.55
N LEU A 165 15.43 -11.88 10.74
CA LEU A 165 15.42 -10.69 9.89
C LEU A 165 15.53 -9.42 10.71
N LEU A 166 14.77 -9.30 11.80
CA LEU A 166 14.86 -8.09 12.62
C LEU A 166 16.23 -7.95 13.27
N THR A 167 16.86 -9.04 13.73
CA THR A 167 18.23 -9.02 14.26
C THR A 167 19.25 -8.56 13.20
N GLU A 168 19.00 -8.83 11.92
CA GLU A 168 19.83 -8.29 10.82
C GLU A 168 19.59 -6.79 10.52
N LEU A 169 18.42 -6.27 10.90
CA LEU A 169 17.98 -4.90 10.59
C LEU A 169 18.26 -3.92 11.73
N VAL A 170 18.11 -4.36 12.97
CA VAL A 170 18.33 -3.53 14.17
C VAL A 170 19.47 -4.06 15.03
N GLU A 171 20.19 -3.13 15.66
CA GLU A 171 21.12 -3.50 16.72
C GLU A 171 20.32 -3.88 17.97
N VAL A 172 20.40 -5.16 18.33
CA VAL A 172 19.66 -5.72 19.47
C VAL A 172 20.64 -6.01 20.63
N PRO A 173 20.25 -5.72 21.89
CA PRO A 173 20.97 -6.22 23.05
C PRO A 173 21.05 -7.75 23.05
N ARG A 174 22.26 -8.31 23.13
CA ARG A 174 22.44 -9.75 23.33
C ARG A 174 21.95 -10.11 24.74
N ASP A 175 21.29 -11.26 24.89
CA ASP A 175 20.84 -11.86 26.17
C ASP A 175 19.47 -11.42 26.73
N HIS A 176 18.61 -10.78 25.94
CA HIS A 176 17.22 -10.47 26.32
C HIS A 176 16.23 -11.07 25.30
N ASP A 177 15.09 -11.61 25.75
CA ASP A 177 13.96 -11.98 24.89
C ASP A 177 13.24 -10.73 24.31
N TRP A 178 13.99 -9.91 23.59
CA TRP A 178 13.54 -8.64 23.03
C TRP A 178 12.44 -8.85 21.97
N PHE A 179 12.47 -9.99 21.25
CA PHE A 179 11.48 -10.33 20.24
C PHE A 179 10.15 -10.73 20.90
N GLY A 180 10.19 -11.53 21.98
CA GLY A 180 9.02 -11.82 22.81
C GLY A 180 8.43 -10.57 23.45
N GLU A 181 9.26 -9.65 23.94
CA GLU A 181 8.80 -8.36 24.46
C GLU A 181 8.17 -7.47 23.38
N LEU A 182 8.77 -7.38 22.19
CA LEU A 182 8.21 -6.67 21.06
C LEU A 182 6.87 -7.27 20.63
N ALA A 183 6.75 -8.60 20.63
CA ALA A 183 5.49 -9.30 20.39
C ALA A 183 4.41 -8.98 21.46
N GLY A 184 4.83 -8.58 22.67
CA GLY A 184 3.96 -8.07 23.73
C GLY A 184 3.55 -6.60 23.58
N SER A 185 4.20 -5.83 22.69
CA SER A 185 3.91 -4.41 22.47
C SER A 185 2.50 -4.17 21.90
N CYS A 186 1.92 -3.00 22.19
CA CYS A 186 0.60 -2.62 21.68
C CYS A 186 0.54 -2.32 20.19
N LEU A 187 1.71 -2.16 19.57
CA LEU A 187 1.84 -1.71 18.19
C LEU A 187 2.10 -2.85 17.23
N VAL A 188 2.17 -4.10 17.71
CA VAL A 188 2.60 -5.25 16.94
C VAL A 188 1.55 -6.36 17.01
N THR A 189 1.39 -7.09 15.91
CA THR A 189 0.61 -8.32 15.82
C THR A 189 1.49 -9.47 15.33
N ALA A 190 1.17 -10.68 15.77
CA ALA A 190 1.76 -11.90 15.22
C ALA A 190 1.11 -12.23 13.85
N THR A 191 1.89 -12.81 12.98
CA THR A 191 1.51 -13.27 11.63
C THR A 191 2.16 -14.64 11.38
N VAL A 192 1.76 -15.33 10.32
CA VAL A 192 2.36 -16.61 9.90
C VAL A 192 3.88 -16.50 9.67
N ALA A 193 4.37 -15.33 9.25
CA ALA A 193 5.77 -15.09 8.91
C ALA A 193 6.52 -14.17 9.91
N GLY A 194 6.05 -14.10 11.16
CA GLY A 194 6.68 -13.30 12.22
C GLY A 194 5.80 -12.17 12.73
N LEU A 195 6.38 -11.04 13.08
CA LEU A 195 5.67 -9.88 13.63
C LEU A 195 5.34 -8.86 12.55
N ALA A 196 4.31 -8.03 12.76
CA ALA A 196 3.97 -6.89 11.90
C ALA A 196 3.48 -5.70 12.75
N VAL A 197 3.79 -4.47 12.33
CA VAL A 197 3.23 -3.28 12.98
C VAL A 197 1.77 -3.10 12.58
N ILE A 198 0.89 -2.78 13.52
CA ILE A 198 -0.53 -2.55 13.25
C ILE A 198 -0.76 -1.21 12.54
N GLU A 199 -1.80 -1.14 11.70
CA GLU A 199 -2.21 0.13 11.08
C GLU A 199 -2.95 1.05 12.08
N PRO A 200 -2.81 2.38 11.96
CA PRO A 200 -2.07 3.13 10.94
C PRO A 200 -0.57 3.33 11.26
N PHE A 201 -0.10 2.82 12.40
CA PHE A 201 1.25 3.10 12.89
C PHE A 201 2.32 2.57 11.95
N ARG A 202 2.07 1.42 11.31
CA ARG A 202 2.93 0.90 10.22
C ARG A 202 3.12 1.94 9.13
N THR A 203 2.02 2.46 8.57
CA THR A 203 2.09 3.48 7.50
C THR A 203 2.80 4.75 7.97
N LEU A 204 2.51 5.25 9.17
CA LEU A 204 3.14 6.45 9.71
C LEU A 204 4.65 6.27 9.93
N LEU A 205 5.05 5.12 10.48
CA LEU A 205 6.45 4.79 10.75
C LEU A 205 7.23 4.60 9.45
N ASP A 206 6.66 3.91 8.46
CA ASP A 206 7.23 3.73 7.12
C ASP A 206 7.44 5.08 6.42
N LEU A 207 6.41 5.95 6.40
CA LEU A 207 6.50 7.31 5.84
C LEU A 207 7.57 8.16 6.53
N ARG A 208 7.62 8.13 7.87
CA ARG A 208 8.66 8.82 8.64
C ARG A 208 10.05 8.27 8.32
N HIS A 209 10.20 6.95 8.23
CA HIS A 209 11.48 6.31 7.99
C HIS A 209 11.98 6.62 6.58
N ARG A 210 11.11 6.53 5.57
CA ARG A 210 11.39 6.93 4.20
C ARG A 210 11.81 8.40 4.10
N TRP A 211 11.16 9.29 4.85
CA TRP A 211 11.49 10.71 4.89
C TRP A 211 12.86 10.99 5.54
N ARG A 212 13.13 10.42 6.71
CA ARG A 212 14.34 10.77 7.49
C ARG A 212 15.56 9.94 7.14
N LYS A 213 15.37 8.70 6.70
CA LYS A 213 16.42 7.72 6.47
C LYS A 213 16.17 6.96 5.15
N PRO A 214 16.06 7.64 4.00
CA PRO A 214 15.73 7.00 2.71
C PRO A 214 16.74 5.94 2.25
N VAL A 215 18.00 6.03 2.69
CA VAL A 215 19.02 5.00 2.41
C VAL A 215 18.81 3.77 3.29
N ALA A 216 18.62 3.94 4.59
CA ALA A 216 18.36 2.82 5.50
C ALA A 216 17.06 2.09 5.15
N HIS A 217 16.01 2.85 4.80
CA HIS A 217 14.73 2.34 4.29
C HIS A 217 14.93 1.30 3.18
N ARG A 218 15.66 1.67 2.13
CA ARG A 218 15.90 0.79 0.98
C ARG A 218 16.83 -0.35 1.30
N THR A 219 17.83 -0.14 2.15
CA THR A 219 18.69 -1.22 2.63
C THR A 219 17.87 -2.27 3.37
N ALA A 220 16.92 -1.86 4.20
CA ALA A 220 16.03 -2.76 4.92
C ALA A 220 15.13 -3.55 3.96
N ILE A 221 14.49 -2.87 2.99
CA ILE A 221 13.71 -3.54 1.93
C ILE A 221 14.57 -4.52 1.14
N THR A 222 15.80 -4.15 0.78
CA THR A 222 16.71 -5.02 0.02
C THR A 222 17.06 -6.28 0.80
N LYS A 223 17.46 -6.14 2.07
CA LYS A 223 17.75 -7.28 2.96
C LYS A 223 16.54 -8.19 3.13
N ALA A 224 15.38 -7.61 3.43
CA ALA A 224 14.13 -8.34 3.55
C ALA A 224 13.75 -9.07 2.25
N THR A 225 13.96 -8.44 1.09
CA THR A 225 13.69 -9.05 -0.23
C THR A 225 14.58 -10.27 -0.46
N VAL A 226 15.89 -10.15 -0.19
CA VAL A 226 16.83 -11.26 -0.34
C VAL A 226 16.47 -12.43 0.58
N ARG A 227 16.13 -12.14 1.84
CA ARG A 227 15.71 -13.17 2.80
C ARG A 227 14.39 -13.82 2.38
N ASN A 228 13.38 -13.01 2.05
CA ASN A 228 12.06 -13.50 1.65
C ASN A 228 12.14 -14.41 0.42
N ARG A 229 13.02 -14.12 -0.54
CA ARG A 229 13.28 -15.01 -1.69
C ARG A 229 13.83 -16.36 -1.28
N ARG A 230 14.76 -16.40 -0.31
CA ARG A 230 15.31 -17.67 0.20
C ARG A 230 14.24 -18.49 0.91
N LEU A 231 13.43 -17.83 1.75
CA LEU A 231 12.31 -18.48 2.45
C LEU A 231 11.28 -19.02 1.46
N LEU A 232 10.92 -18.23 0.45
CA LEU A 232 9.91 -18.59 -0.54
C LEU A 232 10.39 -19.74 -1.45
N ALA A 233 11.67 -19.77 -1.82
CA ALA A 233 12.28 -20.90 -2.53
C ALA A 233 12.33 -22.20 -1.71
N ALA A 234 12.39 -22.08 -0.38
CA ALA A 234 12.41 -23.22 0.54
C ALA A 234 11.01 -23.66 1.02
N ALA A 235 9.99 -22.82 0.83
CA ALA A 235 8.64 -23.05 1.35
C ALA A 235 7.95 -24.19 0.59
N THR A 236 7.61 -25.25 1.32
CA THR A 236 6.81 -26.38 0.80
C THR A 236 5.32 -26.22 1.08
N ASP A 237 4.99 -25.53 2.18
CA ASP A 237 3.62 -25.29 2.64
C ASP A 237 2.95 -24.16 1.83
N ASP A 238 1.68 -24.36 1.44
CA ASP A 238 0.96 -23.46 0.56
C ASP A 238 0.57 -22.14 1.25
N ASP A 239 0.19 -22.18 2.54
CA ASP A 239 -0.16 -20.98 3.31
C ASP A 239 1.09 -20.11 3.53
N VAL A 240 2.23 -20.73 3.86
CA VAL A 240 3.52 -20.05 3.97
C VAL A 240 3.93 -19.48 2.61
N ARG A 241 3.76 -20.21 1.52
CA ARG A 241 4.10 -19.74 0.16
C ARG A 241 3.23 -18.55 -0.26
N GLN A 242 1.92 -18.61 0.00
CA GLN A 242 1.00 -17.50 -0.23
C GLN A 242 1.45 -16.28 0.57
N ALA A 243 1.67 -16.46 1.88
CA ALA A 243 2.14 -15.38 2.74
C ALA A 243 3.41 -14.76 2.15
N LEU A 244 4.46 -15.52 1.91
CA LEU A 244 5.76 -15.01 1.41
C LEU A 244 5.63 -14.37 0.01
N THR A 245 4.68 -14.79 -0.82
CA THR A 245 4.36 -14.15 -2.10
C THR A 245 3.77 -12.76 -1.88
N GLU A 246 2.78 -12.62 -0.99
CA GLU A 246 2.24 -11.32 -0.60
C GLU A 246 3.33 -10.40 -0.02
N HIS A 247 4.24 -10.95 0.78
CA HIS A 247 5.38 -10.17 1.29
C HIS A 247 6.29 -9.69 0.18
N SER A 248 6.57 -10.52 -0.83
CA SER A 248 7.37 -10.12 -1.99
C SER A 248 6.73 -8.93 -2.71
N LEU A 249 5.41 -8.95 -2.90
CA LEU A 249 4.66 -7.84 -3.49
C LEU A 249 4.76 -6.57 -2.65
N PHE A 250 4.66 -6.69 -1.32
CA PHE A 250 4.86 -5.56 -0.41
C PHE A 250 6.29 -4.98 -0.51
N LEU A 251 7.30 -5.83 -0.64
CA LEU A 251 8.71 -5.45 -0.71
C LEU A 251 9.14 -4.87 -2.06
N THR A 252 8.29 -4.90 -3.09
CA THR A 252 8.55 -4.18 -4.36
C THR A 252 8.71 -2.67 -4.17
N ASP A 253 8.14 -2.14 -3.09
CA ASP A 253 8.07 -0.72 -2.75
C ASP A 253 7.41 0.17 -3.82
N ASP A 254 6.76 -0.43 -4.81
CA ASP A 254 6.05 0.33 -5.84
C ASP A 254 4.85 1.06 -5.22
N PRO A 255 4.72 2.40 -5.39
CA PRO A 255 3.65 3.17 -4.77
C PRO A 255 2.23 2.74 -5.17
N LEU A 256 2.04 2.30 -6.43
CA LEU A 256 0.73 1.83 -6.89
C LEU A 256 0.43 0.46 -6.27
N VAL A 257 1.41 -0.46 -6.28
CA VAL A 257 1.27 -1.77 -5.65
C VAL A 257 0.99 -1.62 -4.15
N ARG A 258 1.77 -0.81 -3.43
CA ARG A 258 1.57 -0.50 -2.00
C ARG A 258 0.17 0.06 -1.75
N ARG A 259 -0.27 1.06 -2.52
CA ARG A 259 -1.59 1.70 -2.30
C ARG A 259 -2.76 0.78 -2.64
N THR A 260 -2.65 -0.01 -3.70
CA THR A 260 -3.75 -0.86 -4.19
C THR A 260 -3.82 -2.18 -3.43
N LEU A 261 -2.68 -2.86 -3.23
CA LEU A 261 -2.64 -4.16 -2.58
C LEU A 261 -2.43 -4.07 -1.07
N PHE A 262 -1.91 -2.98 -0.52
CA PHE A 262 -1.63 -2.85 0.92
C PHE A 262 -2.10 -1.49 1.46
N PRO A 263 -3.39 -1.14 1.29
CA PRO A 263 -3.92 0.12 1.80
C PRO A 263 -3.72 0.21 3.30
N ALA A 264 -3.56 1.43 3.82
CA ALA A 264 -3.44 1.71 5.24
C ALA A 264 -4.77 1.41 5.97
N SER A 265 -5.06 0.14 6.18
CA SER A 265 -6.28 -0.36 6.80
C SER A 265 -5.95 -1.35 7.90
N ASN A 266 -6.71 -1.28 8.98
CA ASN A 266 -6.64 -2.22 10.09
C ASN A 266 -7.57 -3.42 9.93
N GLN A 267 -8.33 -3.48 8.84
CA GLN A 267 -9.09 -4.66 8.50
C GLN A 267 -8.12 -5.68 7.89
N ASP A 268 -8.25 -6.94 8.32
CA ASP A 268 -7.57 -8.08 7.71
C ASP A 268 -8.61 -9.04 7.17
N PRO A 269 -9.23 -8.73 6.01
CA PRO A 269 -10.34 -9.51 5.47
C PRO A 269 -9.85 -10.89 5.06
N LEU A 270 -10.60 -11.90 5.47
CA LEU A 270 -10.33 -13.28 5.09
C LEU A 270 -10.91 -13.54 3.70
N VAL A 271 -10.11 -14.11 2.80
CA VAL A 271 -10.58 -14.65 1.52
C VAL A 271 -10.70 -16.16 1.66
N ARG A 272 -11.84 -16.73 1.25
CA ARG A 272 -12.10 -18.17 1.27
C ARG A 272 -12.87 -18.61 0.03
N LYS A 273 -12.82 -19.90 -0.27
CA LYS A 273 -13.72 -20.49 -1.27
C LYS A 273 -15.17 -20.36 -0.84
N ALA A 274 -16.05 -20.13 -1.80
CA ALA A 274 -17.49 -20.17 -1.60
C ALA A 274 -17.95 -21.62 -1.41
N SER A 275 -18.96 -21.82 -0.57
CA SER A 275 -19.66 -23.09 -0.43
C SER A 275 -20.87 -23.15 -1.37
N THR A 276 -21.42 -24.35 -1.57
CA THR A 276 -22.58 -24.56 -2.44
C THR A 276 -23.86 -23.89 -1.93
N ASP A 277 -23.92 -23.60 -0.62
CA ASP A 277 -25.10 -22.99 0.01
C ASP A 277 -25.12 -21.45 -0.14
N GLU A 278 -24.05 -20.87 -0.68
CA GLU A 278 -23.87 -19.41 -0.82
C GLU A 278 -24.23 -18.90 -2.23
N TYR A 279 -24.90 -19.70 -3.05
CA TYR A 279 -25.26 -19.33 -4.43
C TYR A 279 -26.12 -18.07 -4.53
N ASP A 280 -27.04 -17.87 -3.59
CA ASP A 280 -27.85 -16.65 -3.54
C ASP A 280 -26.98 -15.41 -3.28
N GLU A 281 -25.96 -15.52 -2.44
CA GLU A 281 -25.01 -14.44 -2.15
C GLU A 281 -24.11 -14.16 -3.36
N ILE A 282 -23.64 -15.22 -4.04
CA ILE A 282 -22.90 -15.11 -5.31
C ILE A 282 -23.74 -14.34 -6.34
N ALA A 283 -25.01 -14.68 -6.51
CA ALA A 283 -25.91 -14.00 -7.44
C ALA A 283 -26.07 -12.51 -7.11
N VAL A 284 -26.11 -12.15 -5.82
CA VAL A 284 -26.15 -10.74 -5.37
C VAL A 284 -24.88 -10.00 -5.79
N PHE A 285 -23.69 -10.56 -5.54
CA PHE A 285 -22.43 -9.94 -5.93
C PHE A 285 -22.28 -9.82 -7.45
N LEU A 286 -22.76 -10.80 -8.21
CA LEU A 286 -22.71 -10.76 -9.66
C LEU A 286 -23.56 -9.62 -10.24
N ARG A 287 -24.78 -9.42 -9.71
CA ARG A 287 -25.63 -8.29 -10.11
C ARG A 287 -24.99 -6.95 -9.73
N GLU A 288 -24.34 -6.90 -8.58
CA GLU A 288 -23.60 -5.71 -8.16
C GLU A 288 -22.40 -5.44 -9.08
N TRP A 289 -21.67 -6.48 -9.48
CA TRP A 289 -20.60 -6.38 -10.47
C TRP A 289 -21.12 -5.90 -11.82
N ALA A 290 -22.24 -6.46 -12.30
CA ALA A 290 -22.89 -6.02 -13.53
C ALA A 290 -23.30 -4.54 -13.45
N ARG A 291 -23.89 -4.12 -12.33
CA ARG A 291 -24.32 -2.74 -12.10
C ARG A 291 -23.14 -1.77 -12.05
N GLN A 292 -22.07 -2.10 -11.31
CA GLN A 292 -20.86 -1.26 -11.22
C GLN A 292 -20.11 -1.21 -12.54
N GLY A 293 -20.07 -2.33 -13.26
CA GLY A 293 -19.42 -2.44 -14.55
C GLY A 293 -20.22 -1.88 -15.71
N GLY A 294 -21.53 -1.60 -15.56
CA GLY A 294 -22.39 -1.28 -16.69
C GLY A 294 -22.52 -2.44 -17.68
N LEU A 295 -22.54 -3.67 -17.17
CA LEU A 295 -22.66 -4.90 -17.96
C LEU A 295 -24.13 -5.25 -18.18
N ASN A 296 -24.43 -6.01 -19.24
CA ASN A 296 -25.78 -6.46 -19.53
C ASN A 296 -26.25 -7.53 -18.50
N PRO A 297 -27.27 -7.26 -17.66
CA PRO A 297 -27.66 -8.17 -16.58
C PRO A 297 -28.08 -9.56 -17.06
N ALA A 298 -28.87 -9.64 -18.14
CA ALA A 298 -29.34 -10.91 -18.69
C ALA A 298 -28.20 -11.74 -19.31
N ARG A 299 -27.10 -11.09 -19.71
CA ARG A 299 -25.89 -11.77 -20.12
C ARG A 299 -25.11 -12.27 -18.89
N THR A 300 -25.03 -11.45 -17.84
CA THR A 300 -24.33 -11.83 -16.62
C THR A 300 -25.00 -13.01 -15.92
N ASP A 301 -26.34 -13.03 -15.85
CA ASP A 301 -27.09 -14.15 -15.26
C ASP A 301 -26.81 -15.47 -16.01
N ARG A 302 -26.76 -15.45 -17.36
CA ARG A 302 -26.38 -16.64 -18.14
C ARG A 302 -24.94 -17.09 -17.88
N MET A 303 -24.01 -16.14 -17.74
CA MET A 303 -22.63 -16.47 -17.38
C MET A 303 -22.55 -17.12 -15.99
N LEU A 304 -23.41 -16.73 -15.05
CA LEU A 304 -23.46 -17.37 -13.72
C LEU A 304 -23.83 -18.84 -13.83
N ASP A 305 -24.88 -19.15 -14.57
CA ASP A 305 -25.37 -20.52 -14.75
C ASP A 305 -24.26 -21.39 -15.37
N ASP A 306 -23.56 -20.88 -16.39
CA ASP A 306 -22.44 -21.57 -17.01
C ASP A 306 -21.26 -21.74 -16.04
N TRP A 307 -20.92 -20.70 -15.26
CA TRP A 307 -19.84 -20.75 -14.26
C TRP A 307 -20.12 -21.74 -13.13
N LEU A 308 -21.35 -21.76 -12.61
CA LEU A 308 -21.77 -22.73 -11.60
C LEU A 308 -21.80 -24.16 -12.16
N THR A 309 -22.04 -24.33 -13.46
CA THR A 309 -22.07 -25.65 -14.10
C THR A 309 -20.67 -26.21 -14.34
N HIS A 310 -19.73 -25.38 -14.79
CA HIS A 310 -18.43 -25.85 -15.30
C HIS A 310 -17.23 -25.50 -14.41
N ALA A 311 -17.39 -24.62 -13.42
CA ALA A 311 -16.27 -24.05 -12.67
C ALA A 311 -16.70 -23.54 -11.27
N ALA A 312 -17.63 -24.24 -10.60
CA ALA A 312 -18.20 -23.81 -9.32
C ALA A 312 -17.15 -23.60 -8.22
N ASP A 313 -16.02 -24.31 -8.27
CA ASP A 313 -14.94 -24.21 -7.29
C ASP A 313 -14.05 -22.96 -7.46
N GLY A 314 -14.31 -22.16 -8.50
CA GLY A 314 -13.62 -20.91 -8.80
C GLY A 314 -14.15 -19.70 -8.04
N PHE A 315 -15.28 -19.79 -7.33
CA PHE A 315 -15.81 -18.67 -6.55
C PHE A 315 -15.09 -18.52 -5.21
N ASN A 316 -14.60 -17.31 -4.94
CA ASN A 316 -13.98 -16.95 -3.68
C ASN A 316 -14.68 -15.72 -3.09
N LEU A 317 -14.99 -15.76 -1.81
CA LEU A 317 -15.62 -14.68 -1.05
C LEU A 317 -14.59 -14.01 -0.17
N VAL A 318 -14.63 -12.68 -0.12
CA VAL A 318 -13.91 -11.91 0.90
C VAL A 318 -14.88 -11.50 2.00
N CYS A 319 -14.54 -11.85 3.23
CA CYS A 319 -15.37 -11.61 4.40
C CYS A 319 -14.90 -10.37 5.17
N GLY A 320 -15.85 -9.57 5.63
CA GLY A 320 -15.62 -8.48 6.55
C GLY A 320 -15.33 -8.96 7.99
N PRO A 321 -15.15 -8.03 8.94
CA PRO A 321 -14.85 -8.35 10.34
C PRO A 321 -15.92 -9.20 11.05
N ASP A 322 -17.17 -9.11 10.61
CA ASP A 322 -18.31 -9.90 11.12
C ASP A 322 -18.44 -11.27 10.42
N ASN A 323 -17.42 -11.66 9.65
CA ASN A 323 -17.38 -12.86 8.82
C ASN A 323 -18.46 -12.92 7.73
N ARG A 324 -19.15 -11.80 7.45
CA ARG A 324 -20.10 -11.73 6.33
C ARG A 324 -19.35 -11.44 5.03
N PRO A 325 -19.75 -12.06 3.90
CA PRO A 325 -19.20 -11.70 2.60
C PRO A 325 -19.46 -10.23 2.28
N VAL A 326 -18.40 -9.55 1.83
CA VAL A 326 -18.43 -8.13 1.41
C VAL A 326 -17.90 -7.95 -0.01
N GLY A 327 -17.49 -9.03 -0.65
CA GLY A 327 -17.04 -9.08 -2.03
C GLY A 327 -16.78 -10.51 -2.49
N MET A 328 -16.49 -10.64 -3.78
CA MET A 328 -16.31 -11.92 -4.45
C MET A 328 -15.36 -11.81 -5.64
N SER A 329 -14.68 -12.91 -5.96
CA SER A 329 -14.03 -13.12 -7.24
C SER A 329 -14.40 -14.46 -7.84
N PHE A 330 -14.32 -14.53 -9.16
CA PHE A 330 -14.38 -15.78 -9.90
C PHE A 330 -12.99 -16.01 -10.50
N THR A 331 -12.24 -16.92 -9.85
CA THR A 331 -10.84 -17.25 -10.15
C THR A 331 -10.63 -18.77 -10.30
N PRO A 332 -11.31 -19.45 -11.25
CA PRO A 332 -11.14 -20.89 -11.44
C PRO A 332 -9.74 -21.27 -11.90
N LYS A 333 -9.36 -22.51 -11.60
CA LYS A 333 -8.22 -23.15 -12.26
C LYS A 333 -8.58 -23.43 -13.73
N ILE A 334 -7.64 -23.19 -14.62
CA ILE A 334 -7.78 -23.49 -16.04
C ILE A 334 -7.68 -25.01 -16.21
N THR A 335 -8.80 -25.63 -16.55
CA THR A 335 -8.97 -27.07 -16.83
C THR A 335 -9.80 -27.23 -18.09
N ASP A 336 -9.80 -28.41 -18.71
CA ASP A 336 -10.61 -28.69 -19.90
C ASP A 336 -12.11 -28.36 -19.69
N GLU A 337 -12.61 -28.59 -18.47
CA GLU A 337 -13.99 -28.26 -18.10
C GLU A 337 -14.20 -26.74 -17.97
N ALA A 338 -13.30 -26.04 -17.27
CA ALA A 338 -13.38 -24.60 -17.11
C ALA A 338 -13.16 -23.84 -18.44
N MET A 339 -12.48 -24.45 -19.42
CA MET A 339 -12.32 -23.85 -20.75
C MET A 339 -13.65 -23.55 -21.43
N ALA A 340 -14.72 -24.30 -21.14
CA ALA A 340 -16.06 -24.05 -21.65
C ALA A 340 -16.57 -22.63 -21.31
N VAL A 341 -16.13 -22.05 -20.20
CA VAL A 341 -16.52 -20.70 -19.76
C VAL A 341 -15.45 -19.64 -19.98
N ILE A 342 -14.20 -20.04 -20.19
CA ILE A 342 -13.06 -19.15 -20.43
C ILE A 342 -12.96 -18.78 -21.92
N GLU A 343 -13.08 -19.77 -22.80
CA GLU A 343 -12.93 -19.59 -24.26
C GLU A 343 -13.88 -18.51 -24.84
N PRO A 344 -15.16 -18.42 -24.43
CA PRO A 344 -16.04 -17.34 -24.91
C PRO A 344 -15.56 -15.93 -24.54
N ILE A 345 -14.78 -15.81 -23.46
CA ILE A 345 -14.24 -14.54 -22.97
C ILE A 345 -12.90 -14.24 -23.66
N THR A 346 -12.02 -15.24 -23.80
CA THR A 346 -10.68 -15.06 -24.39
C THR A 346 -10.66 -15.07 -25.91
N GLN A 347 -11.65 -15.70 -26.55
CA GLN A 347 -11.91 -15.68 -27.99
C GLN A 347 -10.66 -16.04 -28.82
N GLN A 348 -10.21 -15.14 -29.71
CA GLN A 348 -9.06 -15.38 -30.58
C GLN A 348 -7.73 -15.52 -29.83
N HIS A 349 -7.70 -15.21 -28.53
CA HIS A 349 -6.51 -15.30 -27.70
C HIS A 349 -6.50 -16.55 -26.83
N THR A 350 -7.45 -17.47 -27.00
CA THR A 350 -7.52 -18.74 -26.25
C THR A 350 -6.22 -19.55 -26.40
N ASP A 351 -5.60 -19.58 -27.58
CA ASP A 351 -4.33 -20.28 -27.79
C ASP A 351 -3.13 -19.61 -27.08
N SER A 352 -3.29 -18.38 -26.60
CA SER A 352 -2.28 -17.63 -25.83
C SER A 352 -2.49 -17.70 -24.32
N VAL A 353 -3.54 -18.40 -23.87
CA VAL A 353 -3.81 -18.67 -22.46
C VAL A 353 -2.72 -19.58 -21.91
N VAL A 354 -2.14 -19.18 -20.79
CA VAL A 354 -1.18 -20.01 -20.05
C VAL A 354 -1.93 -20.95 -19.13
N ASP A 355 -1.38 -22.13 -18.87
CA ASP A 355 -1.85 -22.99 -17.78
C ASP A 355 -1.79 -22.18 -16.46
N GLY A 356 -2.84 -22.25 -15.64
CA GLY A 356 -2.90 -21.43 -14.44
C GLY A 356 -4.30 -21.18 -13.91
N ALA A 357 -4.51 -19.98 -13.37
CA ALA A 357 -5.80 -19.46 -12.92
C ALA A 357 -6.34 -18.46 -13.94
N PHE A 358 -7.65 -18.42 -14.13
CA PHE A 358 -8.32 -17.38 -14.90
C PHE A 358 -9.11 -16.48 -13.96
N ILE A 359 -9.02 -15.15 -14.07
CA ILE A 359 -9.92 -14.22 -13.39
C ILE A 359 -10.86 -13.55 -14.38
N GLY A 360 -12.15 -13.88 -14.26
CA GLY A 360 -13.22 -13.32 -15.07
C GLY A 360 -13.96 -12.16 -14.39
N MET A 361 -13.87 -12.08 -13.06
CA MET A 361 -14.60 -11.09 -12.26
C MET A 361 -13.95 -10.90 -10.89
N ALA A 362 -13.97 -9.65 -10.43
CA ALA A 362 -13.78 -9.26 -9.03
C ALA A 362 -14.73 -8.10 -8.71
N VAL A 363 -15.38 -8.17 -7.55
CA VAL A 363 -16.27 -7.12 -7.04
C VAL A 363 -16.20 -7.06 -5.53
N CYS A 364 -16.20 -5.86 -4.96
CA CYS A 364 -16.22 -5.64 -3.51
C CYS A 364 -17.07 -4.40 -3.22
N ASP A 365 -17.58 -4.30 -1.99
CA ASP A 365 -18.13 -3.04 -1.49
C ASP A 365 -17.06 -1.93 -1.60
N PRO A 366 -17.31 -0.84 -2.36
CA PRO A 366 -16.36 0.26 -2.51
C PRO A 366 -15.97 0.94 -1.18
N ARG A 367 -16.80 0.77 -0.14
CA ARG A 367 -16.53 1.27 1.22
C ARG A 367 -15.51 0.43 1.97
N GLN A 368 -15.10 -0.71 1.43
CA GLN A 368 -14.18 -1.67 2.05
C GLN A 368 -12.93 -1.89 1.17
N PRO A 369 -12.07 -0.88 1.02
CA PRO A 369 -10.87 -0.98 0.17
C PRO A 369 -9.90 -2.08 0.62
N ALA A 370 -9.90 -2.43 1.91
CA ALA A 370 -9.09 -3.53 2.43
C ALA A 370 -9.57 -4.90 1.91
N ALA A 371 -10.88 -5.09 1.75
CA ALA A 371 -11.45 -6.34 1.22
C ALA A 371 -11.08 -6.51 -0.25
N HIS A 372 -11.19 -5.43 -1.02
CA HIS A 372 -10.73 -5.42 -2.41
C HIS A 372 -9.23 -5.73 -2.52
N ALA A 373 -8.40 -5.09 -1.68
CA ALA A 373 -6.96 -5.36 -1.65
C ALA A 373 -6.63 -6.81 -1.29
N ALA A 374 -7.29 -7.38 -0.27
CA ALA A 374 -7.12 -8.79 0.12
C ALA A 374 -7.49 -9.73 -1.02
N LEU A 375 -8.58 -9.45 -1.73
CA LEU A 375 -9.02 -10.23 -2.87
C LEU A 375 -8.02 -10.17 -4.04
N LEU A 376 -7.45 -9.01 -4.35
CA LEU A 376 -6.41 -8.89 -5.37
C LEU A 376 -5.12 -9.62 -4.98
N ARG A 377 -4.71 -9.56 -3.71
CA ARG A 377 -3.57 -10.34 -3.19
C ARG A 377 -3.80 -11.83 -3.35
N HIS A 378 -5.00 -12.30 -2.99
CA HIS A 378 -5.40 -13.69 -3.16
C HIS A 378 -5.35 -14.15 -4.62
N VAL A 379 -5.87 -13.35 -5.56
CA VAL A 379 -5.83 -13.67 -7.00
C VAL A 379 -4.39 -13.86 -7.50
N LEU A 380 -3.47 -12.97 -7.11
CA LEU A 380 -2.07 -13.08 -7.48
C LEU A 380 -1.41 -14.33 -6.85
N ALA A 381 -1.73 -14.62 -5.58
CA ALA A 381 -1.22 -15.81 -4.91
C ALA A 381 -1.72 -17.11 -5.58
N VAL A 382 -3.00 -17.18 -5.93
CA VAL A 382 -3.59 -18.31 -6.67
C VAL A 382 -2.94 -18.47 -8.04
N GLY A 383 -2.70 -17.36 -8.75
CA GLY A 383 -1.97 -17.37 -10.02
C GLY A 383 -0.57 -17.98 -9.89
N VAL A 384 0.19 -17.58 -8.86
CA VAL A 384 1.52 -18.17 -8.57
C VAL A 384 1.40 -19.65 -8.19
N GLN A 385 0.40 -20.03 -7.39
CA GLN A 385 0.17 -21.41 -6.97
C GLN A 385 -0.18 -22.32 -8.15
N TYR A 386 -0.97 -21.84 -9.11
CA TYR A 386 -1.38 -22.61 -10.29
C TYR A 386 -0.39 -22.51 -11.46
N GLY A 387 0.70 -21.74 -11.33
CA GLY A 387 1.73 -21.63 -12.34
C GLY A 387 1.43 -20.61 -13.46
N GLY A 388 0.34 -19.87 -13.36
CA GLY A 388 0.02 -18.82 -14.31
C GLY A 388 -1.25 -18.06 -13.94
N LEU A 389 -1.41 -16.87 -14.51
CA LEU A 389 -2.59 -16.03 -14.32
C LEU A 389 -3.05 -15.46 -15.67
N VAL A 390 -4.33 -15.60 -15.98
CA VAL A 390 -4.99 -14.98 -17.12
C VAL A 390 -6.08 -14.05 -16.61
N ILE A 391 -6.05 -12.80 -17.06
CA ILE A 391 -7.00 -11.76 -16.68
C ILE A 391 -7.73 -11.30 -17.93
N ALA A 392 -9.05 -11.35 -17.94
CA ALA A 392 -9.87 -10.67 -18.93
C ALA A 392 -10.66 -9.56 -18.23
N THR A 393 -10.50 -8.31 -18.67
CA THR A 393 -11.20 -7.21 -18.00
C THR A 393 -11.52 -6.03 -18.92
N PRO A 394 -12.78 -5.52 -18.88
CA PRO A 394 -13.16 -4.27 -19.56
C PRO A 394 -12.93 -3.04 -18.67
N SER A 395 -12.42 -3.22 -17.44
CA SER A 395 -12.20 -2.13 -16.49
C SER A 395 -10.87 -1.42 -16.75
N PRO A 396 -10.87 -0.12 -17.10
CA PRO A 396 -9.62 0.62 -17.35
C PRO A 396 -8.68 0.62 -16.13
N GLN A 397 -9.23 0.55 -14.91
CA GLN A 397 -8.45 0.51 -13.68
C GLN A 397 -7.66 -0.80 -13.56
N TYR A 398 -8.29 -1.94 -13.86
CA TYR A 398 -7.61 -3.24 -13.84
C TYR A 398 -6.67 -3.42 -15.03
N GLN A 399 -7.00 -2.87 -16.21
CA GLN A 399 -6.08 -2.81 -17.34
C GLN A 399 -4.78 -2.06 -16.98
N ALA A 400 -4.91 -0.87 -16.39
CA ALA A 400 -3.75 -0.09 -15.95
C ALA A 400 -2.93 -0.83 -14.86
N LEU A 401 -3.61 -1.53 -13.96
CA LEU A 401 -2.97 -2.33 -12.92
C LEU A 401 -2.20 -3.53 -13.51
N SER A 402 -2.80 -4.30 -14.42
CA SER A 402 -2.15 -5.43 -15.09
C SER A 402 -0.94 -4.99 -15.94
N GLN A 403 -1.04 -3.85 -16.62
CA GLN A 403 0.09 -3.24 -17.32
C GLN A 403 1.21 -2.82 -16.35
N ARG A 404 0.85 -2.25 -15.19
CA ARG A 404 1.85 -1.91 -14.16
C ARG A 404 2.52 -3.15 -13.58
N PHE A 405 1.78 -4.26 -13.48
CA PHE A 405 2.34 -5.54 -13.10
C PHE A 405 3.27 -6.15 -14.16
N GLY A 406 3.35 -5.56 -15.36
CA GLY A 406 4.20 -6.04 -16.44
C GLY A 406 3.69 -7.33 -17.07
N PHE A 407 2.40 -7.63 -16.94
CA PHE A 407 1.80 -8.81 -17.57
C PHE A 407 1.83 -8.68 -19.09
N ASN A 408 1.97 -9.83 -19.76
CA ASN A 408 1.89 -9.89 -21.22
C ASN A 408 0.49 -9.50 -21.66
N HIS A 409 0.38 -8.80 -22.78
CA HIS A 409 -0.87 -8.27 -23.31
C HIS A 409 -1.08 -8.79 -24.75
N PRO A 410 -1.73 -9.95 -24.93
CA PRO A 410 -2.09 -10.46 -26.25
C PRO A 410 -2.99 -9.50 -27.06
N GLY A 411 -3.84 -8.74 -26.37
CA GLY A 411 -4.71 -7.72 -26.95
C GLY A 411 -6.16 -7.82 -26.46
N ALA A 412 -7.04 -7.09 -27.12
CA ALA A 412 -8.47 -7.06 -26.82
C ALA A 412 -9.21 -8.26 -27.42
N ALA A 413 -10.26 -8.72 -26.73
CA ALA A 413 -11.24 -9.65 -27.28
C ALA A 413 -11.91 -9.04 -28.53
N ARG A 414 -12.18 -9.86 -29.55
CA ARG A 414 -12.77 -9.39 -30.83
C ARG A 414 -14.19 -8.86 -30.66
N HIS A 415 -14.95 -9.50 -29.80
CA HIS A 415 -16.32 -9.13 -29.44
C HIS A 415 -16.37 -8.78 -27.96
N ASP A 416 -17.24 -7.84 -27.59
CA ASP A 416 -17.48 -7.52 -26.19
C ASP A 416 -18.14 -8.73 -25.49
N PRO A 417 -17.42 -9.45 -24.61
CA PRO A 417 -17.95 -10.63 -23.95
C PRO A 417 -18.94 -10.27 -22.83
N TYR A 418 -19.02 -8.99 -22.45
CA TYR A 418 -19.87 -8.51 -21.36
C TYR A 418 -21.01 -7.58 -21.83
N ASP A 419 -21.01 -7.17 -23.10
CA ASP A 419 -21.98 -6.24 -23.68
C ASP A 419 -22.07 -4.92 -22.88
N CYS A 420 -20.90 -4.36 -22.57
CA CYS A 420 -20.72 -3.13 -21.80
C CYS A 420 -20.19 -1.94 -22.63
N GLY A 421 -19.99 -2.13 -23.93
CA GLY A 421 -19.50 -1.12 -24.87
C GLY A 421 -18.01 -0.78 -24.70
N ARG A 422 -17.23 -1.66 -24.04
CA ARG A 422 -15.79 -1.47 -23.81
C ARG A 422 -15.01 -2.70 -24.24
N ASP A 423 -13.79 -2.46 -24.70
CA ASP A 423 -12.87 -3.53 -25.08
C ASP A 423 -12.41 -4.30 -23.82
N SER A 424 -12.68 -5.60 -23.81
CA SER A 424 -12.16 -6.50 -22.80
C SER A 424 -10.73 -6.90 -23.18
N GLU A 425 -9.76 -6.33 -22.48
CA GLU A 425 -8.34 -6.60 -22.68
C GLU A 425 -7.94 -7.88 -21.94
N ILE A 426 -7.09 -8.69 -22.58
CA ILE A 426 -6.58 -9.94 -22.03
C ILE A 426 -5.14 -9.75 -21.61
N PHE A 427 -4.81 -10.18 -20.40
CA PHE A 427 -3.45 -10.20 -19.87
C PHE A 427 -3.08 -11.59 -19.41
N THR A 428 -1.82 -11.97 -19.62
CA THR A 428 -1.30 -13.27 -19.17
C THR A 428 0.02 -13.11 -18.46
N GLN A 429 0.24 -13.93 -17.44
CA GLN A 429 1.50 -14.01 -16.72
C GLN A 429 1.83 -15.47 -16.42
N ASP A 430 3.00 -15.90 -16.88
CA ASP A 430 3.55 -17.24 -16.65
C ASP A 430 4.31 -17.25 -15.31
N PHE A 431 3.96 -18.20 -14.45
CA PHE A 431 4.58 -18.48 -13.15
C PHE A 431 5.03 -19.95 -13.02
N VAL A 432 5.11 -20.70 -14.12
CA VAL A 432 5.35 -22.16 -14.12
C VAL A 432 6.65 -22.52 -13.41
N THR A 433 7.67 -21.68 -13.56
CA THR A 433 8.95 -21.86 -12.88
C THR A 433 9.21 -20.78 -11.85
N TRP A 434 9.95 -21.14 -10.81
CA TRP A 434 10.36 -20.20 -9.77
C TRP A 434 11.21 -19.03 -10.33
N ASP A 435 12.01 -19.27 -11.36
CA ASP A 435 12.78 -18.24 -12.05
C ASP A 435 11.86 -17.20 -12.73
N ARG A 436 10.68 -17.60 -13.20
CA ARG A 436 9.67 -16.68 -13.77
C ARG A 436 9.06 -15.79 -12.69
N VAL A 437 8.70 -16.38 -11.55
CA VAL A 437 8.14 -15.62 -10.41
C VAL A 437 9.15 -14.61 -9.88
N THR A 438 10.40 -15.03 -9.64
CA THR A 438 11.45 -14.14 -9.15
C THR A 438 11.82 -13.08 -10.17
N GLY A 439 11.93 -13.43 -11.46
CA GLY A 439 12.17 -12.46 -12.54
C GLY A 439 11.05 -11.42 -12.67
N TRP A 440 9.79 -11.82 -12.51
CA TRP A 440 8.65 -10.90 -12.47
C TRP A 440 8.71 -9.96 -11.25
N LEU A 441 8.96 -10.49 -10.06
CA LEU A 441 9.12 -9.68 -8.84
C LEU A 441 10.30 -8.71 -8.94
N ASP A 442 11.41 -9.12 -9.58
CA ASP A 442 12.56 -8.26 -9.87
C ASP A 442 12.18 -7.11 -10.81
N GLN A 443 11.37 -7.38 -11.84
CA GLN A 443 10.86 -6.33 -12.73
C GLN A 443 9.98 -5.33 -11.98
N LEU A 444 9.09 -5.81 -11.10
CA LEU A 444 8.27 -4.94 -10.27
C LEU A 444 9.11 -4.11 -9.30
N ALA A 445 10.08 -4.74 -8.63
CA ALA A 445 10.98 -4.05 -7.72
C ALA A 445 11.87 -3.03 -8.46
N ALA A 446 12.32 -3.31 -9.68
CA ALA A 446 13.08 -2.34 -10.48
C ALA A 446 12.25 -1.11 -10.86
N VAL A 447 10.94 -1.26 -10.95
CA VAL A 447 9.98 -0.16 -11.22
C VAL A 447 9.64 0.61 -9.93
N GLY A 448 9.56 -0.08 -8.78
CA GLY A 448 9.20 0.50 -7.48
C GLY A 448 10.37 1.11 -6.70
N VAL A 449 11.55 0.50 -6.79
CA VAL A 449 12.80 1.03 -6.24
C VAL A 449 13.27 2.14 -7.16
N ALA A 450 12.75 3.34 -6.92
CA ALA A 450 13.40 4.55 -7.38
C ALA A 450 14.88 4.47 -6.96
N PRO A 451 15.83 4.50 -7.91
CA PRO A 451 17.22 4.33 -7.56
C PRO A 451 17.67 5.55 -6.74
N PRO A 452 18.80 5.44 -6.00
CA PRO A 452 19.27 6.38 -4.98
C PRO A 452 18.70 7.80 -5.10
N VAL A 453 17.88 8.28 -4.15
CA VAL A 453 17.78 9.75 -4.00
C VAL A 453 19.21 10.21 -3.77
N PRO A 454 19.79 10.98 -4.69
CA PRO A 454 21.21 11.22 -4.62
C PRO A 454 21.49 12.13 -3.43
N THR A 455 22.41 11.73 -2.57
CA THR A 455 23.31 12.71 -1.94
C THR A 455 24.60 12.85 -2.75
N ASP A 456 24.83 11.94 -3.71
CA ASP A 456 25.97 11.94 -4.60
C ASP A 456 25.68 12.70 -5.90
N VAL A 457 26.37 13.83 -6.06
CA VAL A 457 26.35 14.67 -7.25
C VAL A 457 26.72 13.89 -8.52
N ARG A 458 27.64 12.92 -8.44
CA ARG A 458 28.10 12.15 -9.61
C ARG A 458 27.02 11.22 -10.14
N TRP A 459 26.33 10.50 -9.25
CA TRP A 459 25.19 9.68 -9.61
C TRP A 459 24.08 10.55 -10.24
N CYS A 460 23.75 11.68 -9.59
CA CYS A 460 22.71 12.58 -10.08
C CYS A 460 23.05 13.14 -11.47
N ALA A 461 24.32 13.49 -11.72
CA ALA A 461 24.77 13.96 -13.03
C ALA A 461 24.63 12.88 -14.12
N ALA A 462 24.87 11.60 -13.78
CA ALA A 462 24.68 10.49 -14.71
C ALA A 462 23.20 10.25 -15.04
N GLU A 463 22.31 10.33 -14.05
CA GLU A 463 20.87 10.20 -14.29
C GLU A 463 20.28 11.41 -15.03
N ILE A 464 20.77 12.62 -14.77
CA ILE A 464 20.40 13.82 -15.54
C ILE A 464 20.79 13.63 -17.01
N ARG A 465 21.96 13.06 -17.29
CA ARG A 465 22.40 12.74 -18.65
C ARG A 465 21.40 11.82 -19.36
N LYS A 466 20.99 10.72 -18.72
CA LYS A 466 19.99 9.77 -19.25
C LYS A 466 18.62 10.43 -19.45
N ALA A 467 18.17 11.22 -18.47
CA ALA A 467 16.91 11.95 -18.57
C ALA A 467 16.91 12.93 -19.75
N LEU A 468 18.03 13.63 -19.99
CA LEU A 468 18.17 14.57 -21.10
C LEU A 468 18.14 13.89 -22.49
N GLU A 469 18.57 12.63 -22.61
CA GLU A 469 18.44 11.85 -23.85
C GLU A 469 16.97 11.62 -24.23
N HIS A 470 16.09 11.59 -23.23
CA HIS A 470 14.64 11.37 -23.37
C HIS A 470 13.80 12.57 -22.96
N VAL A 471 14.37 13.78 -22.94
CA VAL A 471 13.69 14.99 -22.41
C VAL A 471 12.34 15.28 -23.07
N ASN A 472 12.19 15.00 -24.37
CA ASN A 472 10.94 15.21 -25.12
C ASN A 472 10.00 13.98 -25.15
N ASP A 473 10.31 12.90 -24.43
CA ASP A 473 9.51 11.66 -24.38
C ASP A 473 8.95 11.50 -22.96
N SER A 474 7.73 11.98 -22.74
CA SER A 474 7.10 12.01 -21.41
C SER A 474 6.97 10.62 -20.78
N ALA A 475 6.73 9.57 -21.57
CA ALA A 475 6.57 8.21 -21.07
C ALA A 475 7.91 7.63 -20.57
N LYS A 476 9.01 7.91 -21.26
CA LYS A 476 10.35 7.52 -20.81
C LYS A 476 10.85 8.39 -19.67
N LEU A 477 10.57 9.68 -19.70
CA LEU A 477 10.94 10.60 -18.63
C LEU A 477 10.22 10.27 -17.31
N ALA A 478 8.97 9.79 -17.38
CA ALA A 478 8.23 9.28 -16.21
C ALA A 478 8.89 8.07 -15.53
N ARG A 479 9.75 7.34 -16.25
CA ARG A 479 10.55 6.24 -15.70
C ARG A 479 11.90 6.70 -15.16
N SER A 480 12.23 8.00 -15.29
CA SER A 480 13.47 8.55 -14.75
C SER A 480 13.45 8.49 -13.22
N PRO A 481 14.53 8.05 -12.59
CA PRO A 481 14.69 8.11 -11.14
C PRO A 481 14.50 9.49 -10.52
N LEU A 482 14.81 10.53 -11.31
CA LEU A 482 14.75 11.91 -10.86
C LEU A 482 13.31 12.40 -10.65
N VAL A 483 12.31 11.67 -11.18
CA VAL A 483 10.89 11.96 -10.92
C VAL A 483 10.56 11.86 -9.44
N VAL A 484 11.27 11.04 -8.67
CA VAL A 484 11.09 10.97 -7.22
C VAL A 484 11.49 12.28 -6.53
N VAL A 485 12.43 13.03 -7.11
CA VAL A 485 12.86 14.33 -6.58
C VAL A 485 11.90 15.45 -7.03
N THR A 486 11.38 15.37 -8.26
CA THR A 486 10.55 16.44 -8.85
C THR A 486 9.05 16.21 -8.75
N GLY A 487 8.60 15.05 -8.26
CA GLY A 487 7.21 14.64 -8.15
C GLY A 487 6.62 14.07 -9.45
N THR A 488 6.76 14.77 -10.57
CA THR A 488 6.22 14.32 -11.87
C THR A 488 7.21 14.47 -13.02
N ALA A 489 6.94 13.77 -14.14
CA ALA A 489 7.71 13.90 -15.38
C ALA A 489 7.66 15.32 -15.96
N ASP A 490 6.51 16.00 -15.89
CA ASP A 490 6.34 17.37 -16.37
C ASP A 490 7.16 18.37 -15.55
N VAL A 491 7.19 18.19 -14.23
CA VAL A 491 8.02 19.02 -13.34
C VAL A 491 9.51 18.74 -13.59
N LEU A 492 9.89 17.49 -13.85
CA LEU A 492 11.27 17.14 -14.24
C LEU A 492 11.67 17.79 -15.56
N HIS A 493 10.82 17.69 -16.58
CA HIS A 493 11.03 18.30 -17.89
C HIS A 493 11.22 19.82 -17.77
N THR A 494 10.30 20.46 -17.05
CA THR A 494 10.31 21.91 -16.81
C THR A 494 11.57 22.33 -16.05
N PHE A 495 11.96 21.58 -15.02
CA PHE A 495 13.19 21.82 -14.28
C PHE A 495 14.43 21.75 -15.18
N LEU A 496 14.60 20.67 -15.94
CA LEU A 496 15.78 20.46 -16.79
C LEU A 496 15.89 21.56 -17.87
N THR A 497 14.77 21.91 -18.50
CA THR A 497 14.73 22.92 -19.57
C THR A 497 15.04 24.32 -19.04
N ASN A 498 14.43 24.70 -17.92
CA ASN A 498 14.67 26.00 -17.29
C ASN A 498 16.11 26.10 -16.78
N ALA A 499 16.60 25.06 -16.10
CA ALA A 499 17.95 25.06 -15.55
C ALA A 499 19.02 25.13 -16.64
N ILE A 500 18.85 24.45 -17.78
CA ILE A 500 19.75 24.57 -18.93
C ILE A 500 19.75 25.99 -19.51
N THR A 501 18.57 26.60 -19.62
CA THR A 501 18.41 27.96 -20.14
C THR A 501 19.09 28.98 -19.23
N GLU A 502 18.91 28.85 -17.92
CA GLU A 502 19.56 29.69 -16.92
C GLU A 502 21.08 29.51 -16.94
N LEU A 503 21.59 28.27 -17.04
CA LEU A 503 23.02 28.00 -17.20
C LEU A 503 23.57 28.71 -18.43
N ALA A 504 22.87 28.65 -19.57
CA ALA A 504 23.31 29.31 -20.81
C ALA A 504 23.39 30.84 -20.66
N SER A 505 22.51 31.43 -19.86
CA SER A 505 22.50 32.87 -19.55
C SER A 505 23.43 33.31 -18.42
N ALA A 506 24.19 32.40 -17.82
CA ALA A 506 25.07 32.71 -16.69
C ALA A 506 26.17 33.71 -17.07
N GLN A 507 26.55 34.58 -16.13
CA GLN A 507 27.66 35.54 -16.35
C GLN A 507 29.03 34.86 -16.39
N ASP A 508 29.19 33.74 -15.67
CA ASP A 508 30.41 32.94 -15.73
C ASP A 508 30.51 32.25 -17.11
N GLN A 509 31.60 32.53 -17.82
CA GLN A 509 31.82 32.03 -19.18
C GLN A 509 31.84 30.50 -19.24
N THR A 510 32.37 29.83 -18.20
CA THR A 510 32.44 28.36 -18.15
C THR A 510 31.05 27.75 -18.03
N THR A 511 30.21 28.31 -17.16
CA THR A 511 28.82 27.90 -16.90
C THR A 511 27.94 28.20 -18.11
N SER A 512 28.06 29.40 -18.70
CA SER A 512 27.36 29.79 -19.93
C SER A 512 27.68 28.84 -21.08
N GLN A 513 28.96 28.54 -21.31
CA GLN A 513 29.37 27.58 -22.33
C GLN A 513 28.81 26.17 -22.08
N ALA A 514 28.77 25.72 -20.82
CA ALA A 514 28.16 24.44 -20.47
C ALA A 514 26.66 24.40 -20.77
N GLY A 515 25.92 25.46 -20.42
CA GLY A 515 24.51 25.61 -20.76
C GLY A 515 24.25 25.63 -22.26
N HIS A 516 25.06 26.36 -23.03
CA HIS A 516 24.98 26.37 -24.50
C HIS A 516 25.24 25.00 -25.13
N ILE A 517 26.18 24.22 -24.60
CA ILE A 517 26.44 22.83 -25.04
C ILE A 517 25.21 21.96 -24.79
N LEU A 518 24.66 21.96 -23.57
CA LEU A 518 23.50 21.15 -23.20
C LEU A 518 22.27 21.52 -24.03
N HIS A 519 22.03 22.82 -24.22
CA HIS A 519 20.93 23.33 -25.05
C HIS A 519 21.07 22.91 -26.52
N ALA A 520 22.27 23.02 -27.10
CA ALA A 520 22.51 22.65 -28.49
C ALA A 520 22.36 21.13 -28.73
N TYR A 521 22.90 20.32 -27.82
CA TYR A 521 22.93 18.86 -27.95
C TYR A 521 21.58 18.21 -27.59
N TYR A 522 21.03 18.49 -26.40
CA TYR A 522 19.85 17.78 -25.89
C TYR A 522 18.53 18.43 -26.30
N LEU A 523 18.40 19.76 -26.22
CA LEU A 523 17.12 20.44 -26.48
C LEU A 523 16.86 20.69 -27.96
N ARG A 524 17.90 21.08 -28.72
CA ARG A 524 17.76 21.34 -30.17
C ARG A 524 17.98 20.09 -31.04
N ARG A 525 18.53 19.00 -30.49
CA ARG A 525 18.89 17.75 -31.22
C ARG A 525 19.65 18.00 -32.53
N ARG A 526 20.48 19.04 -32.59
CA ARG A 526 21.26 19.37 -33.78
C ARG A 526 22.66 18.75 -33.62
N ARG A 527 22.90 17.64 -34.30
CA ARG A 527 24.22 17.02 -34.56
C ARG A 527 24.81 16.15 -33.44
N ASP A 528 25.84 15.40 -33.82
CA ASP A 528 26.72 14.64 -32.94
C ASP A 528 27.62 15.57 -32.09
N HIS A 529 28.31 15.00 -31.10
CA HIS A 529 29.20 15.77 -30.21
C HIS A 529 30.25 16.60 -30.96
N VAL A 530 30.75 16.10 -32.10
CA VAL A 530 31.75 16.79 -32.93
C VAL A 530 31.15 18.03 -33.60
N GLY A 531 29.93 17.91 -34.13
CA GLY A 531 29.22 19.01 -34.75
C GLY A 531 28.90 20.17 -33.80
N VAL A 532 28.57 19.87 -32.53
CA VAL A 532 28.35 20.91 -31.50
C VAL A 532 29.66 21.56 -31.07
N ALA A 533 30.73 20.79 -30.88
CA ALA A 533 32.05 21.33 -30.52
C ALA A 533 32.57 22.32 -31.57
N ASN A 534 32.45 21.98 -32.85
CA ASN A 534 32.87 22.85 -33.96
C ASN A 534 32.05 24.13 -34.04
N GLN A 535 30.73 24.06 -33.82
CA GLN A 535 29.86 25.23 -33.83
C GLN A 535 30.20 26.23 -32.72
N LEU A 536 30.63 25.73 -31.56
CA LEU A 536 31.00 26.55 -30.41
C LEU A 536 32.48 26.94 -30.40
N HIS A 537 33.23 26.60 -31.45
CA HIS A 537 34.68 26.82 -31.56
C HIS A 537 35.47 26.24 -30.36
N LEU A 538 35.06 25.07 -29.88
CA LEU A 538 35.69 24.38 -28.75
C LEU A 538 36.53 23.18 -29.22
N SER A 539 37.68 22.98 -28.58
CA SER A 539 38.38 21.70 -28.70
C SER A 539 37.53 20.55 -28.14
N ARG A 540 37.73 19.32 -28.64
CA ARG A 540 37.02 18.13 -28.14
C ARG A 540 37.18 17.94 -26.63
N ALA A 541 38.39 18.16 -26.10
CA ALA A 541 38.65 18.03 -24.67
C ALA A 541 37.91 19.11 -23.85
N THR A 542 37.90 20.36 -24.33
CA THR A 542 37.16 21.45 -23.70
C THR A 542 35.66 21.19 -23.74
N TYR A 543 35.13 20.69 -24.85
CA TYR A 543 33.72 20.33 -25.01
C TYR A 543 33.27 19.32 -23.94
N PHE A 544 33.95 18.18 -23.81
CA PHE A 544 33.56 17.17 -22.83
C PHE A 544 33.71 17.64 -21.39
N ARG A 545 34.74 18.44 -21.08
CA ARG A 545 34.91 19.04 -19.74
C ARG A 545 33.77 20.00 -19.40
N ARG A 546 33.32 20.81 -20.37
CA ARG A 546 32.19 21.75 -20.19
C ARG A 546 30.85 21.02 -20.12
N LEU A 547 30.68 19.96 -20.91
CA LEU A 547 29.50 19.09 -20.83
C LEU A 547 29.38 18.45 -19.44
N ASP A 548 30.46 17.87 -18.93
CA ASP A 548 30.49 17.25 -17.61
C ASP A 548 30.23 18.28 -16.49
N HIS A 549 30.88 19.45 -16.59
CA HIS A 549 30.63 20.58 -15.68
C HIS A 549 29.15 21.00 -15.66
N GLY A 550 28.49 21.08 -16.82
CA GLY A 550 27.06 21.42 -16.91
C GLY A 550 26.17 20.37 -16.24
N LEU A 551 26.44 19.08 -16.45
CA LEU A 551 25.69 18.00 -15.81
C LEU A 551 25.85 18.01 -14.28
N VAL A 552 27.07 18.26 -13.80
CA VAL A 552 27.36 18.43 -12.36
C VAL A 552 26.65 19.66 -11.79
N ALA A 553 26.61 20.79 -12.51
CA ALA A 553 25.91 21.98 -12.06
C ALA A 553 24.40 21.77 -11.94
N LEU A 554 23.79 21.07 -12.91
CA LEU A 554 22.38 20.69 -12.85
C LEU A 554 22.11 19.75 -11.65
N ALA A 555 22.98 18.78 -11.42
CA ALA A 555 22.88 17.85 -10.28
C ALA A 555 22.91 18.60 -8.94
N THR A 556 23.91 19.44 -8.70
CA THR A 556 24.01 20.25 -7.47
C THR A 556 22.77 21.13 -7.26
N ARG A 557 22.22 21.69 -8.34
CA ARG A 557 21.03 22.52 -8.26
C ARG A 557 19.75 21.74 -7.95
N LEU A 558 19.63 20.53 -8.49
CA LEU A 558 18.51 19.64 -8.16
C LEU A 558 18.58 19.20 -6.69
N LEU A 559 19.78 18.86 -6.21
CA LEU A 559 20.02 18.43 -4.83
C LEU A 559 19.79 19.54 -3.80
N SER A 560 20.19 20.77 -4.10
CA SER A 560 20.01 21.92 -3.20
C SER A 560 18.56 22.39 -3.06
N ARG A 561 17.65 21.98 -3.94
CA ARG A 561 16.20 22.20 -3.76
C ARG A 561 15.58 21.18 -2.81
N TRP A 562 16.30 20.10 -2.49
CA TRP A 562 15.81 18.98 -1.72
C TRP A 562 16.27 19.01 -0.26
N THR A 563 17.47 19.53 0.00
CA THR A 563 17.98 19.84 1.36
C THR A 563 17.46 21.16 1.86
#